data_AF-A0A497GU91-F1
#
_entry.id   AF-A0A497GU91-F1
#
_cell.length_a   1.000
_cell.length_b   1.000
_cell.length_c   1.000
_cell.angle_alpha   90.00
_cell.angle_beta   90.00
_cell.angle_gamma   90.00
#
_symmetry.space_group_name_H-M   'P 1'
#
loop_
_entity.id
_entity.type
_entity.pdbx_description
1 polymer ?
#
loop_
_entity_poly.entity_id
_entity_poly.type
_entity_poly.pdbx_seq_one_letter_code
_entity_poly.pdbx_strand_id
1 'polypeptide(L)' 'MEPTGSRSKEANLLRVRVDLIPEGMKELTVPRGTIIEHLLHMLKLNPEEVIVLRGEEPITEDEEIVDDDCLRIIRVVSGG' A
#
# COMPACT_ATOMS: atom_id res chain seq x y z
N MET A 1 17.05 18.48 0.22
CA MET A 1 17.96 17.43 0.67
C MET A 1 17.09 16.26 1.08
N GLU A 2 17.05 15.21 0.27
CA GLU A 2 16.54 13.90 0.66
C GLU A 2 17.65 12.91 0.27
N PRO A 3 18.25 12.18 1.23
CA PRO A 3 19.28 11.21 0.94
C PRO A 3 18.69 9.80 0.94
N THR A 4 18.60 9.17 -0.22
CA THR A 4 18.46 7.70 -0.29
C THR A 4 18.87 7.27 -1.70
N GLY A 5 20.08 6.77 -1.96
CA GLY A 5 20.84 5.82 -1.17
C GLY A 5 20.59 4.41 -1.71
N SER A 6 21.58 3.92 -2.47
CA SER A 6 21.90 2.49 -2.64
C SER A 6 21.02 1.70 -3.60
N ARG A 7 21.49 1.40 -4.83
CA ARG A 7 22.32 0.22 -5.17
C ARG A 7 21.72 -1.12 -4.73
N SER A 8 21.33 -1.89 -5.75
CA SER A 8 21.36 -3.37 -5.83
C SER A 8 20.68 -4.13 -4.70
N LYS A 9 19.48 -4.68 -4.92
CA LYS A 9 19.08 -5.94 -4.28
C LYS A 9 18.23 -6.77 -5.23
N GLU A 10 18.60 -8.04 -5.35
CA GLU A 10 17.77 -9.12 -5.90
C GLU A 10 16.29 -8.88 -5.60
N ALA A 11 15.46 -9.01 -6.64
CA ALA A 11 14.03 -8.75 -6.58
C ALA A 11 13.34 -9.76 -5.65
N ASN A 12 13.39 -9.49 -4.34
CA ASN A 12 12.56 -10.18 -3.36
C ASN A 12 11.19 -9.49 -3.41
N LEU A 13 10.39 -9.98 -4.34
CA LEU A 13 9.06 -9.49 -4.65
C LEU A 13 8.09 -10.09 -3.63
N LEU A 14 7.38 -9.23 -2.89
CA LEU A 14 6.32 -9.59 -1.97
C LEU A 14 4.98 -9.58 -2.71
N ARG A 15 4.14 -10.57 -2.43
CA ARG A 15 2.77 -10.60 -2.94
C ARG A 15 1.85 -9.93 -1.92
N VAL A 16 1.07 -8.96 -2.37
CA VAL A 16 0.11 -8.24 -1.53
C VAL A 16 -1.25 -8.28 -2.19
N ARG A 17 -2.30 -8.53 -1.41
CA ARG A 17 -3.68 -8.50 -1.86
C ARG A 17 -4.33 -7.25 -1.34
N VAL A 18 -4.87 -6.46 -2.25
CA VAL A 18 -5.47 -5.17 -1.95
C VAL A 18 -6.95 -5.22 -2.30
N ASP A 19 -7.81 -5.07 -1.30
CA ASP A 19 -9.26 -4.98 -1.45
C ASP A 19 -9.66 -3.50 -1.52
N LEU A 20 -9.85 -2.96 -2.73
CA LEU A 20 -10.21 -1.56 -2.93
C LEU A 20 -11.73 -1.45 -2.96
N ILE A 21 -12.34 -0.75 -2.01
CA ILE A 21 -13.79 -0.56 -2.01
C ILE A 21 -14.12 0.80 -2.65
N PRO A 22 -14.97 0.88 -3.70
CA PRO A 22 -15.80 -0.19 -4.29
C PRO A 22 -15.20 -0.88 -5.55
N GLU A 23 -13.94 -0.66 -5.91
CA GLU A 23 -13.33 -1.20 -7.14
C GLU A 23 -13.20 -2.74 -7.19
N GLY A 24 -13.14 -3.41 -6.04
CA GLY A 24 -12.89 -4.84 -5.87
C GLY A 24 -11.45 -5.18 -5.49
N MET A 25 -11.18 -6.49 -5.40
CA MET A 25 -9.90 -7.04 -4.97
C MET A 25 -8.90 -7.13 -6.12
N LYS A 26 -7.65 -6.74 -5.86
CA LYS A 26 -6.50 -6.79 -6.79
C LYS A 26 -5.30 -7.41 -6.09
N GLU A 27 -4.60 -8.30 -6.79
CA GLU A 27 -3.33 -8.86 -6.32
C GLU A 27 -2.19 -8.14 -7.03
N LEU A 28 -1.23 -7.65 -6.25
CA LEU A 28 -0.09 -6.88 -6.74
C LEU A 28 1.20 -7.48 -6.20
N THR A 29 2.30 -7.14 -6.83
CA THR A 29 3.62 -7.59 -6.40
C THR A 29 4.53 -6.39 -6.26
N VAL A 30 5.06 -6.19 -5.06
CA VAL A 30 5.90 -5.03 -4.70
C VAL A 30 7.26 -5.47 -4.21
N PRO A 31 8.32 -4.67 -4.38
CA PRO A 31 9.62 -5.02 -3.81
C PRO A 31 9.57 -5.02 -2.27
N ARG A 32 10.31 -5.91 -1.63
CA ARG A 32 10.45 -5.94 -0.17
C ARG A 32 11.01 -4.62 0.35
N GLY A 33 10.42 -4.13 1.44
CA GLY A 33 10.72 -2.82 2.02
C GLY A 33 9.91 -1.67 1.38
N THR A 34 8.93 -1.99 0.55
CA THR A 34 7.93 -1.00 0.10
C THR A 34 7.01 -0.68 1.28
N ILE A 35 6.80 0.60 1.54
CA ILE A 35 5.81 1.09 2.50
C ILE A 35 4.44 1.29 1.85
N ILE A 36 3.39 1.38 2.68
CA ILE A 36 2.02 1.58 2.22
C ILE A 36 1.88 2.84 1.36
N GLU A 37 2.54 3.94 1.75
CA GLU A 37 2.55 5.20 0.98
C GLU A 37 2.96 4.97 -0.49
N HIS A 38 4.09 4.28 -0.72
CA HIS A 38 4.56 3.96 -2.07
C HIS A 38 3.56 3.10 -2.85
N LEU A 39 2.91 2.13 -2.21
CA LEU A 39 1.87 1.31 -2.84
C LEU A 39 0.66 2.16 -3.24
N LEU A 40 0.21 3.07 -2.38
CA LEU A 40 -0.87 4.01 -2.68
C LEU A 40 -0.53 4.90 -3.87
N HIS A 41 0.70 5.44 -3.90
CA HIS A 41 1.20 6.20 -5.05
C HIS A 41 1.21 5.39 -6.35
N MET A 42 1.62 4.12 -6.31
CA MET A 42 1.56 3.23 -7.47
C MET A 42 0.14 3.01 -7.97
N LEU A 43 -0.83 2.95 -7.05
CA LEU A 43 -2.26 2.85 -7.35
C LEU A 43 -2.90 4.19 -7.71
N LYS A 44 -2.14 5.29 -7.70
CA LYS A 44 -2.61 6.67 -7.89
C LYS A 44 -3.74 7.05 -6.93
N LEU A 45 -3.64 6.58 -5.69
CA LEU A 45 -4.55 6.89 -4.60
C LEU A 45 -3.91 7.96 -3.70
N ASN A 46 -4.74 8.88 -3.21
CA ASN A 46 -4.32 9.86 -2.22
C ASN A 46 -4.50 9.26 -0.81
N PRO A 47 -3.45 9.12 0.03
CA PRO A 47 -3.57 8.64 1.40
C PRO A 47 -4.57 9.44 2.25
N GLU A 48 -4.75 10.74 1.97
CA GLU A 48 -5.71 11.56 2.70
C GLU A 48 -7.18 11.26 2.34
N GLU A 49 -7.43 10.65 1.18
CA GLU A 49 -8.79 10.31 0.71
C GLU A 49 -9.10 8.81 0.84
N VAL A 50 -8.20 8.04 1.45
CA VAL A 50 -8.38 6.61 1.64
C VAL A 50 -8.01 6.17 3.06
N ILE A 51 -8.69 5.16 3.56
CA ILE A 51 -8.34 4.49 4.81
C ILE A 51 -7.76 3.13 4.45
N VAL A 52 -6.52 2.87 4.89
CA VAL A 52 -5.87 1.57 4.73
C VAL A 52 -6.02 0.77 6.02
N LEU A 53 -6.55 -0.44 5.88
CA LEU A 53 -6.69 -1.41 6.95
C LEU A 53 -5.81 -2.62 6.61
N ARG A 54 -5.11 -3.16 7.61
CA ARG A 54 -4.49 -4.48 7.54
C ARG A 54 -5.35 -5.44 8.35
N GLY A 55 -6.06 -6.32 7.66
CA GLY A 55 -7.12 -7.13 8.30
C GLY A 55 -8.26 -6.25 8.84
N GLU A 56 -8.27 -6.03 10.15
CA GLU A 56 -9.31 -5.26 10.87
C GLU A 56 -8.75 -3.98 11.52
N GLU A 57 -7.43 -3.78 11.48
CA GLU A 57 -6.78 -2.65 12.15
C GLU A 57 -6.36 -1.57 11.13
N PRO A 58 -6.69 -0.29 11.36
CA PRO A 58 -6.19 0.80 10.54
C PRO A 58 -4.68 0.97 10.75
N ILE A 59 -3.96 1.08 9.64
CA ILE A 59 -2.52 1.28 9.64
C ILE A 59 -2.16 2.60 8.98
N THR A 60 -1.00 3.15 9.33
CA THR A 60 -0.47 4.38 8.75
C THR A 60 0.28 4.09 7.45
N GLU A 61 0.47 5.13 6.63
CA GLU A 61 1.16 5.03 5.34
C GLU A 61 2.66 4.74 5.45
N ASP A 62 3.27 5.05 6.60
CA ASP A 62 4.67 4.77 6.92
C ASP A 62 4.97 3.28 7.17
N GLU A 63 3.95 2.45 7.33
CA GLU A 63 4.14 1.03 7.64
C GLU A 63 4.69 0.24 6.44
N GLU A 64 5.55 -0.74 6.72
CA GLU A 64 6.12 -1.61 5.68
C GLU A 64 5.13 -2.71 5.25
N ILE A 65 5.09 -3.02 3.96
CA ILE A 65 4.32 -4.14 3.41
C ILE A 65 5.06 -5.45 3.68
N VAL A 66 4.31 -6.45 4.14
CA VAL A 66 4.82 -7.80 4.42
C VAL A 66 4.41 -8.79 3.32
N ASP A 67 5.03 -9.97 3.31
CA ASP A 67 4.65 -11.02 2.35
C ASP A 67 3.27 -11.61 2.67
N ASP A 68 2.47 -11.87 1.64
CA ASP A 68 1.07 -12.33 1.73
C ASP A 68 0.15 -11.39 2.52
N ASP A 69 0.50 -10.09 2.57
CA ASP A 69 -0.28 -9.09 3.29
C ASP A 69 -1.64 -8.86 2.63
N CYS A 70 -2.66 -8.63 3.46
CA CYS A 70 -4.03 -8.41 3.05
C CYS A 70 -4.46 -7.01 3.50
N LEU A 71 -4.40 -6.08 2.56
CA LEU A 71 -4.74 -4.68 2.78
C LEU A 71 -6.14 -4.41 2.25
N ARG A 72 -6.95 -3.69 3.01
CA ARG A 72 -8.25 -3.19 2.57
C ARG A 72 -8.18 -1.67 2.50
N ILE A 73 -8.46 -1.13 1.32
CA ILE A 73 -8.42 0.30 1.05
C ILE A 73 -9.85 0.79 0.84
N ILE A 74 -10.30 1.66 1.74
CA ILE A 74 -11.64 2.24 1.70
C ILE A 74 -11.51 3.68 1.25
N ARG A 75 -12.04 4.01 0.07
CA ARG A 75 -12.11 5.41 -0.37
C ARG A 75 -13.13 6.17 0.48
N VAL A 76 -12.68 7.25 1.10
CA VAL A 76 -13.54 8.18 1.82
C VAL A 76 -13.92 9.27 0.82
N VAL A 77 -15.07 9.08 0.17
CA VAL A 77 -15.71 10.19 -0.53
C VAL A 77 -16.36 11.07 0.52
N SER A 78 -15.78 12.24 0.77
CA SER A 78 -16.47 13.33 1.44
C SER A 78 -17.65 13.75 0.56
N GLY A 79 -18.76 13.02 0.67
CA GLY A 79 -20.04 13.49 0.17
C GLY A 79 -20.32 14.81 0.87
N GLY A 80 -20.47 15.89 0.09
CA GLY A 80 -20.83 17.20 0.60
C GLY A 80 -22.10 17.19 1.44
#